data_AF-A0A947KJ94-F1
#
_entry.id   AF-A0A947KJ94-F1
#
_cell.length_a   1.000
_cell.length_b   1.000
_cell.length_c   1.000
_cell.angle_alpha   90.00
_cell.angle_beta   90.00
_cell.angle_gamma   90.00
#
_symmetry.space_group_name_H-M   'P 1'
#
loop_
_entity.id
_entity.type
_entity.pdbx_description
1 polymer ?
#
loop_
_entity_poly.entity_id
_entity_poly.type
_entity_poly.pdbx_seq_one_letter_code
_entity_poly.pdbx_strand_id
1 'polypeptide(L)'
;MKKLRLLNLSGSIAGTFLILMWMLGGGTALTQTFNDLDREILVYIQPSILEFPAGERDAVLVERLTIKSLPLHQVFSQFNIDRLVKAFTDFSETDTIRTSEDGRLVSVPRFSRIFRIQVSDKSKIDSVIAALSRVPGILFAEKNMDAKLFADPTYTNQWHLNNTGQGGGTSGVDINAVPGWDVTTGSSSIIVAVVDGGVESHEDFHTVQLIPGYTARTGGDGSPAPGNTNWARHGQCVAGISAAAFNTFGVRGVTDNVKIMPIRIGDAGASFSDIAAAIDTAWTRGAPD
;
A
#
# COMPACT_ATOMS: atom_id res chain seq x y z
N MET A 1 -24.16 3.28 21.30
CA MET A 1 -22.92 2.47 21.37
C MET A 1 -22.45 2.21 19.96
N LYS A 2 -21.27 2.71 19.57
CA LYS A 2 -20.68 2.45 18.25
C LYS A 2 -19.91 1.12 18.31
N LYS A 3 -20.29 0.18 17.44
CA LYS A 3 -19.81 -1.22 17.42
C LYS A 3 -18.51 -1.32 16.60
N LEU A 4 -17.53 -2.05 17.13
CA LEU A 4 -16.30 -2.42 16.43
C LEU A 4 -16.49 -3.82 15.85
N ARG A 5 -16.38 -4.00 14.52
CA ARG A 5 -16.36 -5.32 13.87
C ARG A 5 -14.92 -5.81 13.82
N LEU A 6 -14.63 -6.92 14.50
CA LEU A 6 -13.38 -7.69 14.34
C LEU A 6 -13.66 -8.79 13.30
N LEU A 7 -12.99 -8.74 12.15
CA LEU A 7 -12.96 -9.84 11.19
C LEU A 7 -11.87 -10.83 11.60
N ASN A 8 -12.24 -12.08 11.81
CA ASN A 8 -11.31 -13.18 12.09
C ASN A 8 -10.52 -13.50 10.81
N LEU A 9 -9.20 -13.29 10.85
CA LEU A 9 -8.27 -13.88 9.88
C LEU A 9 -7.31 -14.80 10.64
N SER A 10 -7.55 -16.10 10.53
CA SER A 10 -6.64 -17.13 11.02
C SER A 10 -5.57 -17.42 9.98
N GLY A 11 -4.32 -17.06 10.25
CA GLY A 11 -3.19 -17.41 9.38
C GLY A 11 -1.85 -16.80 9.79
N SER A 12 -1.07 -17.57 10.56
CA SER A 12 0.39 -17.54 10.78
C SER A 12 1.17 -16.21 10.67
N ILE A 13 1.57 -15.76 11.86
CA ILE A 13 2.56 -14.74 12.28
C ILE A 13 3.81 -14.61 11.38
N ALA A 14 4.03 -13.40 10.86
CA ALA A 14 5.34 -12.74 10.78
C ALA A 14 5.17 -11.21 10.69
N GLY A 15 5.08 -10.54 11.86
CA GLY A 15 5.64 -9.21 12.07
C GLY A 15 5.24 -8.03 11.19
N THR A 16 3.95 -7.81 10.93
CA THR A 16 3.44 -6.47 10.52
C THR A 16 2.16 -6.19 11.30
N PHE A 17 2.21 -5.28 12.28
CA PHE A 17 1.01 -4.86 13.01
C PHE A 17 0.21 -3.90 12.12
N LEU A 18 -0.73 -4.44 11.33
CA LEU A 18 -1.67 -3.62 10.58
C LEU A 18 -2.77 -3.12 11.54
N ILE A 19 -2.74 -1.85 11.94
CA ILE A 19 -3.86 -1.23 12.67
C ILE A 19 -4.97 -0.94 11.66
N LEU A 20 -5.92 -1.86 11.52
CA LEU A 20 -7.12 -1.65 10.73
C LEU A 20 -8.07 -0.73 11.51
N MET A 21 -8.17 0.55 11.11
CA MET A 21 -9.08 1.52 11.76
C MET A 21 -10.27 1.84 10.86
N TRP A 22 -11.45 1.33 11.23
CA TRP A 22 -12.75 1.81 10.74
C TRP A 22 -13.33 2.80 11.77
N MET A 23 -13.44 4.09 11.41
CA MET A 23 -14.25 5.05 12.16
C MET A 23 -15.49 5.41 11.33
N LEU A 24 -16.62 4.77 11.64
CA LEU A 24 -17.93 5.35 11.37
C LEU A 24 -18.57 5.83 12.68
N GLY A 25 -18.80 7.13 12.72
CA GLY A 25 -19.76 7.74 13.62
C GLY A 25 -19.40 9.18 13.92
N GLY A 26 -20.26 10.08 13.45
CA GLY A 26 -20.15 11.51 13.65
C GLY A 26 -20.01 11.97 15.11
N GLY A 27 -19.37 13.12 15.21
CA GLY A 27 -19.23 14.02 16.35
C GLY A 27 -18.53 15.26 15.81
N THR A 28 -19.23 16.39 15.80
CA THR A 28 -18.78 17.66 15.21
C THR A 28 -17.59 18.25 15.98
N ALA A 29 -16.57 18.64 15.19
CA ALA A 29 -15.57 19.69 15.38
C ALA A 29 -14.78 19.75 16.70
N LEU A 30 -13.48 19.42 16.62
CA LEU A 30 -12.41 20.36 16.93
C LEU A 30 -11.25 20.13 15.94
N THR A 31 -10.95 21.17 15.18
CA THR A 31 -9.78 21.32 14.31
C THR A 31 -8.48 21.12 15.12
N GLN A 32 -7.79 20.00 14.90
CA GLN A 32 -6.34 19.93 15.12
C GLN A 32 -5.68 19.67 13.76
N THR A 33 -5.12 20.73 13.20
CA THR A 33 -4.28 20.72 12.01
C THR A 33 -3.08 19.78 12.24
N PHE A 34 -3.15 18.57 11.69
CA PHE A 34 -1.97 17.73 11.42
C PHE A 34 -2.03 17.33 9.94
N ASN A 35 -1.75 18.30 9.06
CA ASN A 35 -1.66 18.08 7.61
C ASN A 35 -0.29 17.51 7.16
N ASP A 36 0.58 17.09 8.08
CA ASP A 36 1.97 16.70 7.79
C ASP A 36 2.26 15.29 8.33
N LEU A 37 1.47 14.31 7.89
CA LEU A 37 1.64 12.90 8.26
C LEU A 37 3.02 12.38 7.88
N ASP A 38 3.63 12.94 6.84
CA ASP A 38 5.00 12.63 6.40
C ASP A 38 6.08 13.02 7.43
N ARG A 39 5.71 13.58 8.59
CA ARG A 39 6.56 13.89 9.76
C ARG A 39 6.17 13.17 11.04
N GLU A 40 5.17 12.30 10.99
CA GLU A 40 4.62 11.68 12.19
C GLU A 40 4.99 10.21 12.28
N ILE A 41 5.27 9.76 13.50
CA ILE A 41 5.58 8.36 13.84
C ILE A 41 4.53 7.87 14.82
N LEU A 42 3.94 6.71 14.53
CA LEU A 42 3.17 5.93 15.50
C LEU A 42 4.12 5.05 16.28
N VAL A 43 4.06 5.09 17.60
CA VAL A 43 4.93 4.32 18.48
C VAL A 43 4.13 3.69 19.62
N TYR A 44 4.30 2.40 19.84
CA TYR A 44 3.80 1.75 21.06
C TYR A 44 4.88 1.74 22.12
N ILE A 45 4.62 2.40 23.24
CA ILE A 45 5.56 2.53 24.35
C ILE A 45 5.00 1.79 25.57
N GLN A 46 5.68 0.76 26.06
CA GLN A 46 5.24 0.00 27.21
C GLN A 46 5.17 0.86 28.50
N PRO A 47 4.25 0.56 29.43
CA PRO A 47 4.13 1.27 30.71
C PRO A 47 5.35 1.07 31.62
N SER A 48 6.16 0.04 31.37
CA SER A 48 7.43 -0.21 32.07
C SER A 48 8.48 0.87 31.80
N ILE A 49 8.41 1.55 30.65
CA ILE A 49 9.45 2.52 30.23
C ILE A 49 8.97 3.96 30.15
N LEU A 50 7.65 4.18 30.15
CA LEU A 50 7.03 5.51 30.11
C LEU A 50 5.72 5.54 30.89
N GLU A 51 5.59 6.47 31.81
CA GLU A 51 4.31 6.88 32.39
C GLU A 51 3.83 8.16 31.74
N PHE A 52 2.61 8.11 31.18
CA PHE A 52 1.94 9.26 30.60
C PHE A 52 0.94 9.81 31.61
N PRO A 53 0.87 11.13 31.84
CA PRO A 53 -0.02 11.71 32.85
C PRO A 53 -1.48 11.26 32.67
N ALA A 54 -2.11 10.86 33.78
CA ALA A 54 -3.50 10.41 33.77
C ALA A 54 -4.44 11.56 33.37
N GLY A 55 -5.48 11.24 32.60
CA GLY A 55 -6.49 12.21 32.16
C GLY A 55 -6.06 13.12 31.02
N GLU A 56 -4.77 13.18 30.66
CA GLU A 56 -4.32 13.98 29.53
C GLU A 56 -4.77 13.39 28.19
N ARG A 57 -5.35 14.28 27.36
CA ARG A 57 -5.86 13.99 26.02
C ARG A 57 -5.08 14.72 24.92
N ASP A 58 -4.40 15.80 25.27
CA ASP A 58 -3.63 16.62 24.35
C ASP A 58 -2.15 16.23 24.30
N ALA A 59 -1.38 16.96 23.49
CA ALA A 59 0.08 16.84 23.43
C ALA A 59 0.71 17.20 24.78
N VAL A 60 1.56 16.31 25.30
CA VAL A 60 2.28 16.52 26.56
C VAL A 60 3.76 16.74 26.26
N LEU A 61 4.34 17.78 26.86
CA LEU A 61 5.77 18.05 26.76
C LEU A 61 6.57 16.94 27.43
N VAL A 62 7.69 16.54 26.84
CA VAL A 62 8.56 15.47 27.33
C VAL A 62 9.04 15.72 28.76
N GLU A 63 9.27 16.98 29.14
CA GLU A 63 9.62 17.37 30.52
C GLU A 63 8.53 17.05 31.56
N ARG A 64 7.27 16.93 31.13
CA ARG A 64 6.13 16.54 31.97
C ARG A 64 5.89 15.02 31.96
N LEU A 65 6.64 14.26 31.17
CA LEU A 65 6.54 12.81 31.11
C LEU A 65 7.46 12.16 32.14
N THR A 66 7.03 11.04 32.69
CA THR A 66 7.89 10.20 33.52
C THR A 66 8.51 9.11 32.65
N ILE A 67 9.69 9.39 32.10
CA ILE A 67 10.47 8.45 31.27
C ILE A 67 11.38 7.62 32.19
N LYS A 68 11.12 6.31 32.26
CA LYS A 68 11.87 5.37 33.12
C LYS A 68 13.06 4.73 32.40
N SER A 69 13.04 4.73 31.07
CA SER A 69 14.07 4.12 30.23
C SER A 69 15.09 5.16 29.78
N LEU A 70 16.35 4.97 30.18
CA LEU A 70 17.47 5.78 29.72
C LEU A 70 17.63 5.74 28.18
N PRO A 71 17.58 4.57 27.51
CA PRO A 71 17.61 4.52 26.05
C PRO A 71 16.47 5.33 25.39
N LEU A 72 15.25 5.29 25.94
CA LEU A 72 14.14 6.09 25.42
C LEU A 72 14.42 7.60 25.56
N HIS A 73 14.92 8.01 26.73
CA HIS A 73 15.28 9.39 26.99
C HIS A 73 16.40 9.89 26.05
N GLN A 74 17.40 9.04 25.77
CA GLN A 74 18.48 9.34 24.83
C GLN A 74 17.96 9.54 23.40
N VAL A 75 17.04 8.69 22.93
CA VAL A 75 16.42 8.87 21.61
C VAL A 75 15.65 10.19 21.55
N PHE A 76 14.87 10.51 22.59
CA PHE A 76 14.12 11.77 22.62
C PHE A 76 15.05 12.99 22.58
N SER A 77 16.15 12.97 23.33
CA SER A 77 17.15 14.03 23.31
C SER A 77 17.91 14.10 21.97
N GLN A 78 18.35 12.96 21.42
CA GLN A 78 19.11 12.90 20.17
C GLN A 78 18.35 13.50 18.98
N PHE A 79 17.03 13.27 18.94
CA PHE A 79 16.18 13.70 17.82
C PHE A 79 15.32 14.93 18.13
N ASN A 80 15.58 15.61 19.26
CA ASN A 80 14.82 16.77 19.71
C ASN A 80 13.30 16.53 19.77
N ILE A 81 12.89 15.35 20.25
CA ILE A 81 11.48 15.04 20.49
C ILE A 81 11.08 15.74 21.79
N ASP A 82 10.23 16.75 21.67
CA ASP A 82 9.81 17.61 22.78
C ASP A 82 8.37 17.33 23.24
N ARG A 83 7.57 16.61 22.43
CA ARG A 83 6.15 16.34 22.66
C ARG A 83 5.78 14.91 22.34
N LEU A 84 4.80 14.41 23.09
CA LEU A 84 4.16 13.12 22.84
C LEU A 84 2.64 13.28 22.90
N VAL A 85 1.94 12.70 21.93
CA VAL A 85 0.47 12.78 21.84
C VAL A 85 -0.11 11.37 21.86
N LYS A 86 -1.26 11.13 22.49
CA LYS A 86 -1.96 9.85 22.32
C LYS A 86 -2.50 9.73 20.89
N ALA A 87 -2.33 8.56 20.27
CA ALA A 87 -2.99 8.24 19.02
C ALA A 87 -4.49 7.95 19.24
N PHE A 88 -4.83 7.34 20.38
CA PHE A 88 -6.19 6.99 20.79
C PHE A 88 -6.56 7.72 22.09
N THR A 89 -7.10 8.93 21.98
CA THR A 89 -7.37 9.82 23.12
C THR A 89 -8.49 9.35 24.05
N ASP A 90 -9.45 8.58 23.52
CA ASP A 90 -10.60 8.07 24.27
C ASP A 90 -10.35 6.69 24.92
N PHE A 91 -9.23 6.03 24.60
CA PHE A 91 -8.89 4.74 25.19
C PHE A 91 -8.24 4.89 26.56
N SER A 92 -8.75 4.16 27.53
CA SER A 92 -8.19 4.07 28.89
C SER A 92 -7.03 3.07 28.96
N GLU A 93 -6.14 3.22 29.95
CA GLU A 93 -5.14 2.20 30.32
C GLU A 93 -5.79 0.90 30.80
N THR A 94 -7.05 0.96 31.24
CA THR A 94 -7.84 -0.20 31.69
C THR A 94 -8.58 -0.92 30.57
N ASP A 95 -8.64 -0.34 29.35
CA ASP A 95 -9.36 -0.90 28.20
C ASP A 95 -8.58 -2.06 27.58
N THR A 96 -8.58 -3.19 28.27
CA THR A 96 -7.85 -4.40 27.89
C THR A 96 -8.77 -5.53 27.43
N ILE A 97 -10.08 -5.44 27.72
CA ILE A 97 -11.08 -6.44 27.38
C ILE A 97 -12.34 -5.74 26.88
N ARG A 98 -12.95 -6.27 25.82
CA ARG A 98 -14.27 -5.85 25.33
C ARG A 98 -15.17 -7.05 25.06
N THR A 99 -16.47 -6.84 25.12
CA THR A 99 -17.46 -7.86 24.77
C THR A 99 -17.80 -7.76 23.28
N SER A 100 -17.62 -8.87 22.56
CA SER A 100 -18.01 -9.05 21.16
C SER A 100 -19.54 -9.08 21.01
N GLU A 101 -20.04 -8.94 19.77
CA GLU A 101 -21.49 -8.96 19.48
C GLU A 101 -22.17 -10.26 19.91
N ASP A 102 -21.43 -11.37 19.94
CA ASP A 102 -21.87 -12.69 20.39
C ASP A 102 -21.70 -12.91 21.90
N GLY A 103 -21.36 -11.86 22.66
CA GLY A 103 -21.22 -11.91 24.12
C GLY A 103 -19.87 -12.42 24.62
N ARG A 104 -18.90 -12.71 23.74
CA ARG A 104 -17.58 -13.21 24.13
C ARG A 104 -16.68 -12.08 24.62
N LEU A 105 -15.89 -12.34 25.67
CA LEU A 105 -14.82 -11.45 26.07
C LEU A 105 -13.64 -11.60 25.11
N VAL A 106 -13.21 -10.47 24.55
CA VAL A 106 -12.09 -10.37 23.60
C VAL A 106 -11.03 -9.47 24.22
N SER A 107 -9.80 -9.98 24.29
CA SER A 107 -8.64 -9.18 24.68
C SER A 107 -8.39 -8.14 23.60
N VAL A 108 -8.28 -6.88 24.02
CA VAL A 108 -8.02 -5.75 23.12
C VAL A 108 -6.58 -5.28 23.35
N PRO A 109 -5.82 -4.95 22.29
CA PRO A 109 -4.54 -4.28 22.45
C PRO A 109 -4.70 -3.00 23.29
N ARG A 110 -3.69 -2.68 24.10
CA ARG A 110 -3.67 -1.44 24.90
C ARG A 110 -3.45 -0.22 24.00
N PHE A 111 -4.49 0.20 23.28
CA PHE A 111 -4.42 1.32 22.33
C PHE A 111 -4.05 2.66 23.00
N SER A 112 -4.31 2.80 24.31
CA SER A 112 -3.84 3.92 25.14
C SER A 112 -2.32 4.06 25.22
N ARG A 113 -1.57 3.01 24.81
CA ARG A 113 -0.10 2.98 24.76
C ARG A 113 0.48 3.29 23.39
N ILE A 114 -0.36 3.64 22.42
CA ILE A 114 0.08 4.10 21.10
C ILE A 114 0.10 5.62 21.10
N PHE A 115 1.26 6.16 20.77
CA PHE A 115 1.54 7.58 20.76
C PHE A 115 1.95 8.04 19.37
N ARG A 116 1.78 9.34 19.13
CA ARG A 116 2.25 10.07 17.96
C ARG A 116 3.44 10.92 18.36
N ILE A 117 4.52 10.80 17.61
CA ILE A 117 5.71 11.65 17.71
C ILE A 117 5.82 12.45 16.42
N GLN A 118 5.93 13.76 16.53
CA GLN A 118 6.21 14.64 15.39
C GLN A 118 7.70 14.93 15.32
N VAL A 119 8.30 14.71 14.15
CA VAL A 119 9.72 14.97 13.90
C VAL A 119 9.86 16.29 13.14
N SER A 120 10.74 17.19 13.58
CA SER A 120 10.89 18.49 12.93
C SER A 120 11.41 18.39 11.49
N ASP A 121 12.35 17.47 11.25
CA ASP A 121 12.97 17.19 9.96
C ASP A 121 12.52 15.82 9.43
N LYS A 122 11.71 15.84 8.35
CA LYS A 122 11.18 14.62 7.73
C LYS A 122 12.25 13.64 7.26
N SER A 123 13.44 14.13 6.89
CA SER A 123 14.54 13.29 6.44
C SER A 123 15.08 12.37 7.55
N LYS A 124 14.76 12.67 8.82
CA LYS A 124 15.20 11.90 9.98
C LYS A 124 14.24 10.80 10.41
N ILE A 125 13.03 10.73 9.87
CA ILE A 125 12.01 9.78 10.34
C ILE A 125 12.52 8.34 10.39
N ASP A 126 13.14 7.87 9.30
CA ASP A 126 13.66 6.50 9.25
C ASP A 126 14.75 6.27 10.30
N SER A 127 15.55 7.30 10.60
CA SER A 127 16.55 7.24 11.68
C SER A 127 15.91 7.24 13.07
N VAL A 128 14.84 8.02 13.28
CA VAL A 128 14.09 8.03 14.55
C VAL A 128 13.43 6.67 14.78
N ILE A 129 12.75 6.13 13.76
CA ILE A 129 12.13 4.79 13.81
C ILE A 129 13.18 3.73 14.13
N ALA A 130 14.31 3.73 13.41
CA ALA A 130 15.39 2.77 13.66
C ALA A 130 15.96 2.86 15.08
N ALA A 131 16.03 4.06 15.66
CA ALA A 131 16.48 4.26 17.03
C ALA A 131 15.44 3.79 18.06
N LEU A 132 14.17 4.17 17.89
CA LEU A 132 13.05 3.74 18.75
C LEU A 132 12.90 2.22 18.76
N SER A 133 13.00 1.56 17.60
CA SER A 133 12.88 0.10 17.46
C SER A 133 13.98 -0.68 18.19
N ARG A 134 15.08 -0.02 18.60
CA ARG A 134 16.15 -0.64 19.40
C ARG A 134 15.96 -0.45 20.91
N VAL A 135 15.00 0.38 21.34
CA VAL A 135 14.74 0.65 22.76
C VAL A 135 13.93 -0.50 23.36
N PRO A 136 14.44 -1.23 24.37
CA PRO A 136 13.66 -2.24 25.07
C PRO A 136 12.40 -1.62 25.67
N GLY A 137 11.24 -2.22 25.36
CA GLY A 137 9.92 -1.73 25.78
C GLY A 137 9.19 -0.86 24.75
N ILE A 138 9.80 -0.60 23.60
CA ILE A 138 9.06 -0.20 22.39
C ILE A 138 8.58 -1.46 21.69
N LEU A 139 7.27 -1.59 21.45
CA LEU A 139 6.71 -2.75 20.75
C LEU A 139 6.78 -2.55 19.23
N PHE A 140 6.52 -1.34 18.76
CA PHE A 140 6.71 -0.93 17.37
C PHE A 140 6.92 0.59 17.29
N ALA A 141 7.56 1.02 16.22
CA ALA A 141 7.62 2.40 15.76
C ALA A 141 7.51 2.39 14.22
N GLU A 142 6.56 3.14 13.66
CA GLU A 142 6.29 3.15 12.22
C GLU A 142 5.86 4.53 11.75
N LYS A 143 6.00 4.81 10.45
CA LYS A 143 5.51 6.06 9.85
C LYS A 143 4.00 6.13 10.01
N ASN A 144 3.47 7.25 10.49
CA ASN A 144 2.06 7.51 10.26
C ASN A 144 1.89 7.88 8.78
N MET A 145 1.01 7.20 8.08
CA MET A 145 0.76 7.46 6.67
C MET A 145 -0.74 7.58 6.44
N ASP A 146 -1.10 8.34 5.41
CA ASP A 146 -2.47 8.28 4.91
C ASP A 146 -2.82 6.82 4.58
N ALA A 147 -3.95 6.36 5.10
CA ALA A 147 -4.62 5.21 4.54
C ALA A 147 -5.17 5.63 3.17
N LYS A 148 -4.33 5.57 2.13
CA LYS A 148 -4.79 5.77 0.76
C LYS A 148 -5.63 4.56 0.38
N LEU A 149 -6.93 4.76 0.34
CA LEU A 149 -7.81 3.93 -0.49
C LEU A 149 -7.46 4.25 -1.93
N PHE A 150 -6.52 3.51 -2.51
CA PHE A 150 -6.33 3.51 -3.96
C PHE A 150 -7.64 2.99 -4.56
N ALA A 151 -8.16 3.73 -5.54
CA ALA A 151 -9.36 3.37 -6.26
C ALA A 151 -9.21 3.93 -7.66
N ASP A 152 -8.86 3.06 -8.62
CA ASP A 152 -8.79 3.45 -10.02
C ASP A 152 -10.19 3.93 -10.45
N PRO A 153 -10.32 5.15 -11.00
CA PRO A 153 -11.62 5.80 -11.21
C PRO A 153 -12.61 4.99 -12.05
N THR A 154 -12.10 4.09 -12.89
CA THR A 154 -12.91 3.29 -13.81
C THR A 154 -13.05 1.81 -13.41
N TYR A 155 -12.45 1.39 -12.29
CA TYR A 155 -12.49 -0.01 -11.83
C TYR A 155 -13.91 -0.58 -11.70
N THR A 156 -14.87 0.25 -11.27
CA THR A 156 -16.28 -0.14 -11.16
C THR A 156 -16.92 -0.57 -12.49
N ASN A 157 -16.33 -0.18 -13.63
CA ASN A 157 -16.77 -0.59 -14.97
C ASN A 157 -16.07 -1.86 -15.47
N GLN A 158 -15.02 -2.35 -14.78
CA GLN A 158 -14.23 -3.51 -15.20
C GLN A 158 -14.87 -4.82 -14.77
N TRP A 159 -16.00 -5.14 -15.41
CA TRP A 159 -16.76 -6.38 -15.18
C TRP A 159 -15.94 -7.65 -15.30
N HIS A 160 -14.89 -7.66 -16.12
CA HIS A 160 -14.02 -8.82 -16.28
C HIS A 160 -13.19 -9.13 -15.02
N LEU A 161 -12.93 -8.14 -14.16
CA LEU A 161 -12.20 -8.31 -12.89
C LEU A 161 -13.14 -8.55 -11.71
N ASN A 162 -14.27 -7.84 -11.68
CA ASN A 162 -15.27 -7.91 -10.62
C ASN A 162 -16.66 -7.61 -11.17
N ASN A 163 -17.43 -8.66 -11.44
CA ASN A 163 -18.78 -8.57 -11.96
C ASN A 163 -19.79 -8.57 -10.81
N THR A 164 -20.34 -7.40 -10.53
CA THR A 164 -21.43 -7.17 -9.56
C THR A 164 -22.82 -7.18 -10.22
N GLY A 165 -22.91 -7.48 -11.52
CA GLY A 165 -24.13 -7.37 -12.32
C GLY A 165 -24.26 -6.05 -13.11
N GLN A 166 -23.17 -5.28 -13.20
CA GLN A 166 -23.14 -4.06 -14.00
C GLN A 166 -23.43 -4.35 -15.49
N GLY A 167 -24.07 -3.39 -16.17
CA GLY A 167 -24.41 -3.53 -17.59
C GLY A 167 -25.38 -4.68 -17.92
N GLY A 168 -26.07 -5.24 -16.93
CA GLY A 168 -26.97 -6.39 -17.12
C GLY A 168 -26.26 -7.75 -17.13
N GLY A 169 -24.98 -7.79 -16.72
CA GLY A 169 -24.23 -9.04 -16.56
C GLY A 169 -24.75 -9.92 -15.42
N THR A 170 -24.35 -11.20 -15.42
CA THR A 170 -24.61 -12.10 -14.28
C THR A 170 -23.54 -11.91 -13.22
N SER A 171 -23.93 -11.49 -12.02
CA SER A 171 -23.01 -11.27 -10.89
C SER A 171 -22.16 -12.53 -10.59
N GLY A 172 -20.87 -12.33 -10.32
CA GLY A 172 -19.90 -13.39 -10.05
C GLY A 172 -19.37 -14.15 -11.29
N VAL A 173 -19.85 -13.81 -12.49
CA VAL A 173 -19.30 -14.36 -13.74
C VAL A 173 -18.20 -13.42 -14.25
N ASP A 174 -17.00 -13.59 -13.68
CA ASP A 174 -15.76 -12.88 -14.01
C ASP A 174 -14.54 -13.82 -13.87
N ILE A 175 -13.32 -13.29 -14.02
CA ILE A 175 -12.09 -14.10 -13.91
C ILE A 175 -11.68 -14.42 -12.46
N ASN A 176 -12.48 -14.01 -11.47
CA ASN A 176 -12.18 -14.08 -10.05
C ASN A 176 -10.89 -13.33 -9.65
N ALA A 177 -10.70 -12.11 -10.18
CA ALA A 177 -9.51 -11.32 -9.89
C ALA A 177 -9.44 -10.89 -8.42
N VAL A 178 -10.57 -10.44 -7.83
CA VAL A 178 -10.64 -9.97 -6.43
C VAL A 178 -10.14 -11.02 -5.43
N PRO A 179 -10.70 -12.25 -5.38
CA PRO A 179 -10.15 -13.29 -4.50
C PRO A 179 -8.75 -13.75 -4.92
N GLY A 180 -8.35 -13.59 -6.18
CA GLY A 180 -6.98 -13.84 -6.63
C GLY A 180 -5.97 -12.87 -6.01
N TRP A 181 -6.34 -11.59 -5.90
CA TRP A 181 -5.51 -10.54 -5.28
C TRP A 181 -5.31 -10.73 -3.78
N ASP A 182 -6.22 -11.43 -3.10
CA ASP A 182 -6.02 -11.84 -1.71
C ASP A 182 -4.86 -12.86 -1.56
N VAL A 183 -4.50 -13.57 -2.64
CA VAL A 183 -3.36 -14.50 -2.68
C VAL A 183 -2.09 -13.78 -3.18
N THR A 184 -2.17 -13.09 -4.31
CA THR A 184 -1.06 -12.30 -4.88
C THR A 184 -1.58 -11.32 -5.93
N THR A 185 -0.92 -10.17 -6.06
CA THR A 185 -1.13 -9.23 -7.18
C THR A 185 -0.02 -9.30 -8.23
N GLY A 186 0.79 -10.36 -8.18
CA GLY A 186 1.98 -10.57 -9.01
C GLY A 186 3.28 -10.47 -8.22
N SER A 187 4.39 -10.68 -8.93
CA SER A 187 5.74 -10.45 -8.43
C SER A 187 6.55 -9.63 -9.43
N SER A 188 7.28 -8.62 -8.95
CA SER A 188 8.19 -7.82 -9.78
C SER A 188 9.34 -8.64 -10.40
N SER A 189 9.50 -9.91 -10.01
CA SER A 189 10.39 -10.88 -10.65
C SER A 189 9.80 -11.53 -11.92
N ILE A 190 8.50 -11.38 -12.15
CA ILE A 190 7.79 -11.90 -13.32
C ILE A 190 7.77 -10.83 -14.41
N ILE A 191 8.10 -11.23 -15.62
CA ILE A 191 8.08 -10.39 -16.82
C ILE A 191 6.91 -10.85 -17.70
N VAL A 192 6.01 -9.92 -18.02
CA VAL A 192 4.95 -10.12 -19.01
C VAL A 192 5.40 -9.47 -20.31
N ALA A 193 5.68 -10.28 -21.33
CA ALA A 193 6.01 -9.77 -22.66
C ALA A 193 4.73 -9.43 -23.43
N VAL A 194 4.60 -8.18 -23.88
CA VAL A 194 3.48 -7.71 -24.70
C VAL A 194 3.95 -7.63 -26.14
N VAL A 195 3.71 -8.71 -26.90
CA VAL A 195 4.06 -8.84 -28.32
C VAL A 195 2.93 -8.26 -29.17
N ASP A 196 3.01 -6.97 -29.49
CA ASP A 196 1.89 -6.22 -30.10
C ASP A 196 2.37 -4.96 -30.85
N GLY A 197 1.55 -3.90 -30.95
CA GLY A 197 1.87 -2.61 -31.57
C GLY A 197 2.84 -1.73 -30.79
N GLY A 198 3.30 -2.17 -29.62
CA GLY A 198 4.16 -1.41 -28.71
C GLY A 198 3.43 -0.97 -27.43
N VAL A 199 4.20 -0.47 -26.46
CA VAL A 199 3.71 0.07 -25.18
C VAL A 199 4.58 1.26 -24.82
N GLU A 200 3.95 2.34 -24.37
CA GLU A 200 4.63 3.54 -23.90
C GLU A 200 4.47 3.72 -22.38
N SER A 201 5.33 4.56 -21.82
CA SER A 201 5.19 4.99 -20.43
C SER A 201 3.85 5.70 -20.25
N HIS A 202 3.13 5.36 -19.18
CA HIS A 202 1.79 5.87 -18.90
C HIS A 202 1.63 6.08 -17.40
N GLU A 203 0.82 7.04 -16.98
CA GLU A 203 0.57 7.35 -15.56
C GLU A 203 -0.06 6.19 -14.78
N ASP A 204 -0.69 5.28 -15.52
CA ASP A 204 -1.37 4.09 -15.01
C ASP A 204 -0.44 2.87 -14.88
N PHE A 205 0.87 3.07 -15.08
CA PHE A 205 1.91 2.09 -14.76
C PHE A 205 2.78 2.59 -13.61
N HIS A 206 3.29 1.69 -12.78
CA HIS A 206 4.33 2.06 -11.82
C HIS A 206 5.59 2.54 -12.57
N THR A 207 6.35 3.47 -11.98
CA THR A 207 7.53 4.09 -12.60
C THR A 207 8.57 3.08 -13.09
N VAL A 208 8.62 1.89 -12.49
CA VAL A 208 9.56 0.82 -12.86
C VAL A 208 8.89 -0.40 -13.49
N GLN A 209 7.60 -0.32 -13.84
CA GLN A 209 6.84 -1.45 -14.36
C GLN A 209 7.22 -1.75 -15.80
N LEU A 210 7.37 -0.72 -16.63
CA LEU A 210 7.80 -0.84 -18.01
C LEU A 210 9.33 -0.97 -18.08
N ILE A 211 9.81 -2.09 -18.61
CA ILE A 211 11.25 -2.35 -18.81
C ILE A 211 11.62 -2.18 -20.29
N PRO A 212 12.92 -2.05 -20.63
CA PRO A 212 13.36 -2.01 -22.02
C PRO A 212 12.82 -3.20 -22.82
N GLY A 213 12.32 -2.90 -24.01
CA GLY A 213 11.71 -3.82 -24.95
C GLY A 213 12.48 -3.95 -26.26
N TYR A 214 11.78 -4.39 -27.30
CA TYR A 214 12.35 -4.69 -28.62
C TYR A 214 11.41 -4.34 -29.77
N THR A 215 11.96 -3.88 -30.90
CA THR A 215 11.23 -3.68 -32.16
C THR A 215 11.65 -4.75 -33.15
N ALA A 216 10.82 -5.78 -33.33
CA ALA A 216 11.16 -6.97 -34.10
C ALA A 216 11.49 -6.65 -35.57
N ARG A 217 10.70 -5.78 -36.20
CA ARG A 217 10.82 -5.46 -37.62
C ARG A 217 12.13 -4.78 -38.00
N THR A 218 12.70 -3.99 -37.09
CA THR A 218 13.92 -3.21 -37.34
C THR A 218 15.12 -3.71 -36.53
N GLY A 219 14.94 -4.73 -35.69
CA GLY A 219 16.01 -5.30 -34.87
C GLY A 219 16.56 -4.35 -33.81
N GLY A 220 15.70 -3.55 -33.16
CA GLY A 220 16.13 -2.46 -32.28
C GLY A 220 15.67 -2.60 -30.82
N ASP A 221 16.62 -2.48 -29.88
CA ASP A 221 16.34 -2.34 -28.45
C ASP A 221 15.88 -0.94 -28.07
N GLY A 222 15.10 -0.83 -26.98
CA GLY A 222 14.75 0.46 -26.39
C GLY A 222 13.36 0.48 -25.78
N SER A 223 12.64 1.58 -25.96
CA SER A 223 11.26 1.74 -25.48
C SER A 223 10.31 1.77 -26.68
N PRO A 224 9.87 0.62 -27.21
CA PRO A 224 9.05 0.54 -28.40
C PRO A 224 7.62 1.06 -28.13
N ALA A 225 7.45 2.37 -28.29
CA ALA A 225 6.16 3.04 -28.15
C ALA A 225 5.20 2.67 -29.31
N PRO A 226 3.87 2.75 -29.08
CA PRO A 226 2.86 2.61 -30.11
C PRO A 226 3.07 3.58 -31.27
N GLY A 227 2.78 3.12 -32.49
CA GLY A 227 2.51 3.99 -33.63
C GLY A 227 1.22 4.81 -33.46
N ASN A 228 0.92 5.65 -34.46
CA ASN A 228 -0.25 6.56 -34.42
C ASN A 228 -1.55 5.95 -34.97
N THR A 229 -1.58 4.65 -35.29
CA THR A 229 -2.76 3.94 -35.78
C THR A 229 -3.54 3.30 -34.62
N ASN A 230 -4.84 3.05 -34.82
CA ASN A 230 -5.65 2.31 -33.83
C ASN A 230 -5.07 0.91 -33.56
N TRP A 231 -4.52 0.26 -34.59
CA TRP A 231 -3.86 -1.03 -34.47
C TRP A 231 -2.59 -0.94 -33.61
N ALA A 232 -1.76 0.08 -33.80
CA ALA A 232 -0.53 0.21 -33.03
C ALA A 232 -0.79 0.50 -31.54
N ARG A 233 -1.93 1.11 -31.20
CA ARG A 233 -2.37 1.37 -29.82
C ARG A 233 -2.98 0.15 -29.11
N HIS A 234 -3.21 -0.95 -29.83
CA HIS A 234 -3.76 -2.17 -29.27
C HIS A 234 -2.88 -2.73 -28.15
N GLY A 235 -1.55 -2.73 -28.34
CA GLY A 235 -0.59 -3.17 -27.32
C GLY A 235 -0.67 -2.41 -26.01
N GLN A 236 -0.93 -1.09 -26.06
CA GLN A 236 -1.15 -0.29 -24.85
C GLN A 236 -2.39 -0.77 -24.07
N CYS A 237 -3.48 -1.09 -24.76
CA CYS A 237 -4.69 -1.61 -24.13
C CYS A 237 -4.47 -3.01 -23.53
N VAL A 238 -3.74 -3.88 -24.25
CA VAL A 238 -3.36 -5.22 -23.77
C VAL A 238 -2.52 -5.11 -22.49
N ALA A 239 -1.53 -4.21 -22.48
CA ALA A 239 -0.69 -3.95 -21.32
C ALA A 239 -1.50 -3.40 -20.14
N GLY A 240 -2.43 -2.47 -20.37
CA GLY A 240 -3.30 -1.90 -19.34
C GLY A 240 -4.23 -2.93 -18.69
N ILE A 241 -4.93 -3.74 -19.49
CA ILE A 241 -5.81 -4.80 -18.94
C ILE A 241 -4.99 -5.82 -18.17
N SER A 242 -3.80 -6.19 -18.65
CA SER A 242 -2.96 -7.19 -18.00
C SER A 242 -2.37 -6.66 -16.71
N ALA A 243 -1.84 -5.44 -16.71
CA ALA A 243 -0.92 -4.98 -15.68
C ALA A 243 -0.94 -3.47 -15.40
N ALA A 244 -2.04 -2.75 -15.64
CA ALA A 244 -2.17 -1.41 -15.05
C ALA A 244 -2.00 -1.48 -13.51
N ALA A 245 -1.32 -0.48 -12.97
CA ALA A 245 -1.02 -0.38 -11.55
C ALA A 245 -2.30 -0.18 -10.73
N PHE A 246 -2.35 -0.67 -9.49
CA PHE A 246 -3.41 -0.27 -8.57
C PHE A 246 -3.10 1.11 -8.00
N ASN A 247 -3.80 2.14 -8.50
CA ASN A 247 -3.45 3.51 -8.20
C ASN A 247 -4.70 4.44 -8.18
N THR A 248 -4.57 5.68 -8.64
CA THR A 248 -5.66 6.68 -8.69
C THR A 248 -5.93 7.21 -10.09
N PHE A 249 -5.36 6.56 -11.10
CA PHE A 249 -5.49 6.85 -12.52
C PHE A 249 -6.24 5.69 -13.20
N GLY A 250 -6.73 5.95 -14.41
CA GLY A 250 -7.22 4.93 -15.35
C GLY A 250 -7.97 3.73 -14.77
N VAL A 251 -7.42 2.55 -15.05
CA VAL A 251 -7.98 1.21 -14.86
C VAL A 251 -7.10 0.41 -13.90
N ARG A 252 -7.60 -0.73 -13.42
CA ARG A 252 -6.81 -1.73 -12.72
C ARG A 252 -6.40 -2.87 -13.65
N GLY A 253 -5.15 -3.31 -13.60
CA GLY A 253 -4.71 -4.51 -14.30
C GLY A 253 -5.10 -5.78 -13.56
N VAL A 254 -5.05 -6.92 -14.24
CA VAL A 254 -5.14 -8.24 -13.58
C VAL A 254 -4.02 -8.44 -12.57
N THR A 255 -2.81 -7.95 -12.86
CA THR A 255 -1.63 -8.06 -12.00
C THR A 255 -0.86 -6.74 -11.94
N ASP A 256 -0.93 -6.03 -10.82
CA ASP A 256 -0.29 -4.71 -10.66
C ASP A 256 1.22 -4.79 -10.31
N ASN A 257 1.71 -5.93 -9.86
CA ASN A 257 3.09 -6.09 -9.40
C ASN A 257 3.91 -6.99 -10.34
N VAL A 258 4.04 -6.64 -11.62
CA VAL A 258 4.90 -7.36 -12.60
C VAL A 258 5.74 -6.38 -13.40
N LYS A 259 6.70 -6.88 -14.19
CA LYS A 259 7.34 -6.08 -15.25
C LYS A 259 6.64 -6.29 -16.57
N ILE A 260 6.56 -5.24 -17.38
CA ILE A 260 6.02 -5.27 -18.74
C ILE A 260 7.19 -5.09 -19.71
N MET A 261 7.41 -6.08 -20.57
CA MET A 261 8.39 -6.00 -21.67
C MET A 261 7.64 -5.80 -22.99
N PRO A 262 7.69 -4.61 -23.59
CA PRO A 262 7.02 -4.39 -24.86
C PRO A 262 7.84 -4.94 -26.02
N ILE A 263 7.21 -5.71 -26.91
CA ILE A 263 7.83 -6.18 -28.15
C ILE A 263 6.95 -5.75 -29.31
N ARG A 264 7.40 -4.73 -30.05
CA ARG A 264 6.65 -4.16 -31.17
C ARG A 264 6.89 -4.95 -32.45
N ILE A 265 5.82 -5.52 -32.99
CA ILE A 265 5.83 -6.33 -34.22
C ILE A 265 5.29 -5.60 -35.44
N GLY A 266 4.62 -4.45 -35.27
CA GLY A 266 4.20 -3.58 -36.38
C GLY A 266 2.93 -2.77 -36.12
N ASP A 267 2.61 -1.86 -37.04
CA ASP A 267 1.52 -0.88 -36.88
C ASP A 267 0.23 -1.20 -37.66
N ALA A 268 0.23 -2.28 -38.45
CA ALA A 268 -0.92 -2.72 -39.24
C ALA A 268 -0.94 -4.25 -39.48
N GLY A 269 -0.18 -5.00 -38.68
CA GLY A 269 0.07 -6.43 -38.86
C GLY A 269 1.56 -6.77 -38.78
N ALA A 270 1.84 -8.06 -38.63
CA ALA A 270 3.18 -8.62 -38.52
C ALA A 270 3.30 -9.91 -39.33
N SER A 271 4.50 -10.21 -39.85
CA SER A 271 4.76 -11.51 -40.45
C SER A 271 4.96 -12.59 -39.39
N PHE A 272 4.79 -13.87 -39.75
CA PHE A 272 5.11 -14.97 -38.84
C PHE A 272 6.58 -14.98 -38.41
N SER A 273 7.49 -14.50 -39.27
CA SER A 273 8.90 -14.30 -38.90
C SER A 273 9.09 -13.22 -37.84
N ASP A 274 8.34 -12.11 -37.91
CA ASP A 274 8.41 -11.05 -36.88
C ASP A 274 7.90 -11.57 -35.52
N ILE A 275 6.81 -12.35 -35.54
CA ILE A 275 6.24 -12.97 -34.34
C ILE A 275 7.21 -14.01 -33.75
N ALA A 276 7.82 -14.85 -34.58
CA ALA A 276 8.79 -15.83 -34.12
C ALA A 276 10.03 -15.16 -33.49
N ALA A 277 10.56 -14.12 -34.13
CA ALA A 277 11.66 -13.33 -33.58
C ALA A 277 11.27 -12.62 -32.27
N ALA A 278 10.03 -12.14 -32.16
CA ALA A 278 9.51 -11.52 -30.95
C ALA A 278 9.42 -12.51 -29.78
N ILE A 279 8.90 -13.72 -30.02
CA ILE A 279 8.80 -14.79 -29.01
C ILE A 279 10.20 -15.22 -28.55
N ASP A 280 11.12 -15.44 -29.48
CA ASP A 280 12.52 -15.79 -29.17
C ASP A 280 13.21 -14.68 -28.34
N THR A 281 12.92 -13.42 -28.67
CA THR A 281 13.43 -12.28 -27.90
C THR A 281 12.82 -12.20 -26.50
N ALA A 282 11.52 -12.45 -26.34
CA ALA A 282 10.87 -12.49 -25.03
C ALA A 282 11.49 -13.57 -24.14
N TRP A 283 11.66 -14.77 -24.70
CA TRP A 283 12.23 -15.94 -24.04
C TRP A 283 13.67 -15.67 -23.56
N THR A 284 14.53 -15.23 -24.47
CA THR A 284 15.94 -14.95 -24.16
C THR A 284 16.13 -13.85 -23.12
N ARG A 285 15.13 -12.99 -22.92
CA ARG A 285 15.14 -11.90 -21.94
C ARG A 285 14.37 -12.22 -20.65
N GLY A 286 14.00 -13.48 -20.43
CA GLY A 286 13.47 -13.95 -19.16
C GLY A 286 11.97 -13.76 -18.98
N ALA A 287 11.21 -13.50 -20.04
CA ALA A 287 9.76 -13.75 -19.99
C ALA A 287 9.53 -15.27 -19.92
N PRO A 288 8.80 -15.78 -18.90
CA PRO A 288 8.54 -17.21 -18.76
C PRO A 288 7.60 -17.74 -19.85
N ASP A 289 7.60 -19.07 -20.04
CA ASP A 289 6.65 -19.83 -20.88
C ASP A 289 5.18 -19.56 -20.51
#